data_AF-A0A957IAR8-F1
#
_entry.id   AF-A0A957IAR8-F1
#
_cell.length_a   1.000
_cell.length_b   1.000
_cell.length_c   1.000
_cell.angle_alpha   90.00
_cell.angle_beta   90.00
_cell.angle_gamma   90.00
#
_symmetry.space_group_name_H-M   'P 1'
#
loop_
_entity.id
_entity.type
_entity.pdbx_description
1 polymer ?
#
loop_
_entity_poly.entity_id
_entity_poly.type
_entity_poly.pdbx_seq_one_letter_code
_entity_poly.pdbx_strand_id
1 'polypeptide(L)'
;QTQSAHESVGFARGQALARRTLGKAFRGLGFLTQNLAYSYEETVRHYEQSRDYLQSAVAYFDGTETDYEVESKGERGRLYRDWMSLNLQFKDKGSAQEKRDLAIGYLKEALAVAEKRGMVDDRANILEDLARLHWLDENRNATLAFLDQAEALIPNEYKPQIGGGMADIAEPINPLWAILGKIYLLRAETIFNPDDYFGPLSDEQVNHLLEAMEHRVLAAACFEKFSSYTNSDPLMKQTKIALYNSLKQYGVPRLQLILARIHEVEKRYRVNIDSILDYIDKTMGFYLILAE
;
A
#
# COMPACT_ATOMS: atom_id res chain seq x y z
N GLN A 1 -15.35 -15.02 -43.87
CA GLN A 1 -15.58 -13.65 -43.35
C GLN A 1 -15.69 -13.60 -41.82
N THR A 2 -16.18 -14.63 -41.15
CA THR A 2 -16.26 -14.72 -39.67
C THR A 2 -14.88 -14.82 -38.98
N GLN A 3 -13.88 -15.43 -39.63
CA GLN A 3 -12.54 -15.64 -39.06
C GLN A 3 -11.75 -14.32 -38.87
N SER A 4 -11.89 -13.36 -39.80
CA SER A 4 -11.16 -12.07 -39.73
C SER A 4 -11.75 -11.12 -38.69
N ALA A 5 -13.01 -11.29 -38.30
CA ALA A 5 -13.65 -10.51 -37.25
C ALA A 5 -13.27 -11.01 -35.84
N HIS A 6 -13.09 -12.33 -35.67
CA HIS A 6 -12.56 -12.88 -34.42
C HIS A 6 -11.09 -12.52 -34.20
N GLU A 7 -10.29 -12.52 -35.27
CA GLU A 7 -8.88 -12.08 -35.23
C GLU A 7 -8.76 -10.59 -34.89
N SER A 8 -9.64 -9.73 -35.43
CA SER A 8 -9.61 -8.30 -35.13
C SER A 8 -10.03 -7.97 -33.70
N VAL A 9 -11.03 -8.68 -33.15
CA VAL A 9 -11.43 -8.55 -31.74
C VAL A 9 -10.34 -9.05 -30.79
N GLY A 10 -9.72 -10.20 -31.10
CA GLY A 10 -8.60 -10.74 -30.33
C GLY A 10 -7.39 -9.80 -30.32
N PHE A 11 -7.08 -9.20 -31.47
CA PHE A 11 -5.99 -8.24 -31.60
C PHE A 11 -6.25 -6.95 -30.81
N ALA A 12 -7.47 -6.39 -30.87
CA ALA A 12 -7.85 -5.20 -30.12
C ALA A 12 -7.78 -5.44 -28.60
N ARG A 13 -8.25 -6.59 -28.12
CA ARG A 13 -8.11 -7.00 -26.71
C ARG A 13 -6.65 -7.11 -26.31
N GLY A 14 -5.82 -7.74 -27.14
CA GLY A 14 -4.38 -7.85 -26.91
C GLY A 14 -3.70 -6.49 -26.78
N GLN A 15 -4.04 -5.53 -27.63
CA GLN A 15 -3.54 -4.16 -27.54
C GLN A 15 -3.98 -3.47 -26.24
N ALA A 16 -5.25 -3.60 -25.85
CA ALA A 16 -5.74 -2.99 -24.62
C ALA A 16 -5.04 -3.56 -23.37
N LEU A 17 -4.82 -4.88 -23.33
CA LEU A 17 -4.03 -5.52 -22.27
C LEU A 17 -2.58 -5.02 -22.25
N ALA A 18 -1.93 -4.91 -23.41
CA ALA A 18 -0.56 -4.41 -23.50
C ALA A 18 -0.45 -2.96 -23.02
N ARG A 19 -1.40 -2.11 -23.42
CA ARG A 19 -1.47 -0.71 -22.95
C ARG A 19 -1.66 -0.63 -21.45
N ARG A 20 -2.55 -1.43 -20.87
CA ARG A 20 -2.72 -1.51 -19.42
C ARG A 20 -1.40 -1.85 -18.70
N THR A 21 -0.68 -2.84 -19.20
CA THR A 21 0.62 -3.25 -18.64
C THR A 21 1.68 -2.15 -18.78
N LEU A 22 1.78 -1.49 -19.93
CA LEU A 22 2.67 -0.34 -20.13
C LEU A 22 2.32 0.81 -19.18
N GLY A 23 1.02 1.08 -19.01
CA GLY A 23 0.51 2.06 -18.05
C GLY A 23 1.00 1.78 -16.62
N LYS A 24 0.84 0.53 -16.15
CA LYS A 24 1.37 0.07 -14.86
C LYS A 24 2.89 0.25 -14.76
N ALA A 25 3.63 -0.10 -15.80
CA ALA A 25 5.09 0.02 -15.81
C ALA A 25 5.56 1.48 -15.69
N PHE A 26 4.97 2.40 -16.46
CA PHE A 26 5.30 3.84 -16.38
C PHE A 26 4.91 4.46 -15.04
N ARG A 27 3.77 4.05 -14.44
CA ARG A 27 3.44 4.44 -13.06
C ARG A 27 4.52 3.96 -12.08
N GLY A 28 4.97 2.71 -12.23
CA GLY A 28 6.06 2.14 -11.44
C GLY A 28 7.38 2.91 -11.58
N LEU A 29 7.72 3.40 -12.78
CA LEU A 29 8.88 4.26 -12.98
C LEU A 29 8.73 5.60 -12.24
N GLY A 30 7.56 6.22 -12.29
CA GLY A 30 7.29 7.46 -11.55
C GLY A 30 7.35 7.28 -10.02
N PHE A 31 7.07 6.09 -9.51
CA PHE A 31 7.26 5.77 -8.10
C PHE A 31 8.75 5.77 -7.68
N LEU A 32 9.68 5.46 -8.59
CA LEU A 32 11.12 5.42 -8.29
C LEU A 32 11.73 6.80 -8.01
N THR A 33 11.02 7.88 -8.29
CA THR A 33 11.38 9.26 -7.92
C THR A 33 11.49 9.44 -6.42
N GLN A 34 10.72 8.67 -5.63
CA GLN A 34 10.85 8.66 -4.17
C GLN A 34 12.23 8.16 -3.70
N ASN A 35 12.98 7.47 -4.57
CA ASN A 35 14.34 7.02 -4.33
C ASN A 35 15.41 7.92 -5.00
N LEU A 36 15.06 9.15 -5.41
CA LEU A 36 15.94 10.12 -6.08
C LEU A 36 16.50 9.65 -7.44
N ALA A 37 15.87 8.66 -8.08
CA ALA A 37 16.31 8.15 -9.38
C ALA A 37 15.96 9.07 -10.56
N TYR A 38 14.94 9.92 -10.39
CA TYR A 38 14.38 10.79 -11.44
C TYR A 38 14.08 12.19 -10.91
N SER A 39 14.09 13.19 -11.79
CA SER A 39 13.62 14.54 -11.48
C SER A 39 12.09 14.62 -11.41
N TYR A 40 11.56 15.72 -10.87
CA TYR A 40 10.11 15.99 -10.89
C TYR A 40 9.54 15.93 -12.32
N GLU A 41 10.21 16.58 -13.27
CA GLU A 41 9.79 16.67 -14.67
C GLU A 41 9.86 15.32 -15.39
N GLU A 42 10.85 14.49 -15.06
CA GLU A 42 10.92 13.11 -15.57
C GLU A 42 9.75 12.27 -15.05
N THR A 43 9.45 12.41 -13.76
CA THR A 43 8.33 11.71 -13.11
C THR A 43 7.00 12.09 -13.73
N VAL A 44 6.76 13.38 -13.92
CA VAL A 44 5.55 13.89 -14.58
C VAL A 44 5.43 13.32 -15.98
N ARG A 45 6.50 13.28 -16.77
CA ARG A 45 6.49 12.67 -18.11
C ARG A 45 6.13 11.18 -18.07
N HIS A 46 6.64 10.43 -17.09
CA HIS A 46 6.25 9.03 -16.91
C HIS A 46 4.77 8.88 -16.52
N TYR A 47 4.25 9.75 -15.65
CA TYR A 47 2.84 9.75 -15.32
C TYR A 47 1.93 10.15 -16.48
N GLU A 48 2.34 11.08 -17.33
CA GLU A 48 1.63 11.42 -18.58
C GLU A 48 1.59 10.23 -19.54
N GLN A 49 2.73 9.54 -19.74
CA GLN A 49 2.77 8.32 -20.55
C GLN A 49 1.86 7.22 -19.97
N SER A 50 1.91 7.03 -18.65
CA SER A 50 1.03 6.09 -17.95
C SER A 50 -0.44 6.42 -18.17
N ARG A 51 -0.82 7.69 -18.03
CA ARG A 51 -2.18 8.19 -18.26
C ARG A 51 -2.66 7.84 -19.66
N ASP A 52 -1.87 8.11 -20.69
CA ASP A 52 -2.30 7.94 -22.08
C ASP A 52 -2.54 6.45 -22.42
N TYR A 53 -1.67 5.58 -21.92
CA TYR A 53 -1.83 4.13 -22.05
C TYR A 53 -3.05 3.61 -21.28
N LEU A 54 -3.21 4.03 -20.02
CA LEU A 54 -4.35 3.61 -19.19
C LEU A 54 -5.68 4.15 -19.73
N GLN A 55 -5.71 5.37 -20.25
CA GLN A 55 -6.90 5.94 -20.88
C GLN A 55 -7.36 5.11 -22.07
N SER A 56 -6.41 4.69 -22.91
CA SER A 56 -6.69 3.84 -24.05
C SER A 56 -7.17 2.44 -23.66
N ALA A 57 -6.67 1.89 -22.54
CA ALA A 57 -7.11 0.61 -22.01
C ALA A 57 -8.53 0.71 -21.39
N VAL A 58 -8.79 1.75 -20.59
CA VAL A 58 -10.12 2.04 -20.03
C VAL A 58 -11.14 2.18 -21.14
N ALA A 59 -10.87 2.98 -22.18
CA ALA A 59 -11.80 3.17 -23.30
C ALA A 59 -12.19 1.85 -24.01
N TYR A 60 -11.35 0.82 -23.95
CA TYR A 60 -11.66 -0.48 -24.52
C TYR A 60 -12.45 -1.39 -23.56
N PHE A 61 -12.12 -1.38 -22.27
CA PHE A 61 -12.73 -2.25 -21.27
C PHE A 61 -13.96 -1.64 -20.56
N ASP A 62 -14.23 -0.35 -20.75
CA ASP A 62 -15.36 0.33 -20.12
C ASP A 62 -16.69 -0.31 -20.50
N GLY A 63 -17.53 -0.60 -19.49
CA GLY A 63 -18.82 -1.26 -19.68
C GLY A 63 -18.75 -2.73 -20.09
N THR A 64 -17.57 -3.35 -20.05
CA THR A 64 -17.44 -4.79 -20.33
C THR A 64 -17.80 -5.67 -19.13
N GLU A 65 -17.81 -5.09 -17.93
CA GLU A 65 -18.01 -5.78 -16.66
C GLU A 65 -17.02 -6.94 -16.49
N THR A 66 -15.75 -6.69 -16.83
CA THR A 66 -14.66 -7.66 -16.72
C THR A 66 -13.65 -7.27 -15.65
N ASP A 67 -12.81 -8.21 -15.23
CA ASP A 67 -11.74 -7.93 -14.26
C ASP A 67 -10.80 -6.85 -14.81
N TYR A 68 -10.59 -6.84 -16.13
CA TYR A 68 -9.78 -5.83 -16.80
C TYR A 68 -10.38 -4.43 -16.76
N GLU A 69 -11.70 -4.29 -16.64
CA GLU A 69 -12.33 -2.99 -16.42
C GLU A 69 -11.99 -2.46 -15.03
N VAL A 70 -12.20 -3.28 -13.99
CA VAL A 70 -11.85 -2.97 -12.60
C VAL A 70 -10.38 -2.61 -12.49
N GLU A 71 -9.50 -3.45 -13.03
CA GLU A 71 -8.06 -3.23 -12.96
C GLU A 71 -7.62 -1.99 -13.76
N SER A 72 -8.17 -1.73 -14.95
CA SER A 72 -7.80 -0.55 -15.75
C SER A 72 -8.23 0.75 -15.08
N LYS A 73 -9.44 0.79 -14.52
CA LYS A 73 -9.96 1.94 -13.75
C LYS A 73 -9.18 2.11 -12.45
N GLY A 74 -8.97 1.02 -11.70
CA GLY A 74 -8.22 1.01 -10.45
C GLY A 74 -6.78 1.52 -10.61
N GLU A 75 -6.07 1.07 -11.65
CA GLU A 75 -4.72 1.57 -11.94
C GLU A 75 -4.69 3.05 -12.31
N ARG A 76 -5.71 3.54 -13.00
CA ARG A 76 -5.82 4.97 -13.31
C ARG A 76 -6.07 5.78 -12.05
N GLY A 77 -6.89 5.27 -11.15
CA GLY A 77 -7.04 5.81 -9.79
C GLY A 77 -5.71 5.90 -9.03
N ARG A 78 -4.95 4.79 -9.00
CA ARG A 78 -3.63 4.73 -8.36
C ARG A 78 -2.61 5.68 -8.97
N LEU A 79 -2.58 5.79 -10.30
CA LEU A 79 -1.73 6.76 -11.00
C LEU A 79 -1.96 8.17 -10.45
N TYR A 80 -3.23 8.58 -10.39
CA TYR A 80 -3.55 9.93 -9.94
C TYR A 80 -3.32 10.14 -8.44
N ARG A 81 -3.46 9.09 -7.61
CA ARG A 81 -3.02 9.13 -6.20
C ARG A 81 -1.50 9.34 -6.09
N ASP A 82 -0.73 8.57 -6.84
CA ASP A 82 0.74 8.67 -6.80
C ASP A 82 1.20 10.05 -7.32
N TRP A 83 0.49 10.62 -8.30
CA TRP A 83 0.71 11.97 -8.81
C TRP A 83 0.30 13.07 -7.82
N MET A 84 -0.82 12.89 -7.11
CA MET A 84 -1.22 13.78 -6.02
C MET A 84 -0.12 13.83 -4.95
N SER A 85 0.41 12.67 -4.54
CA SER A 85 1.51 12.60 -3.56
C SER A 85 2.77 13.34 -4.05
N LEU A 86 3.13 13.21 -5.33
CA LEU A 86 4.23 13.97 -5.92
C LEU A 86 3.97 15.48 -5.84
N ASN A 87 2.78 15.94 -6.23
CA ASN A 87 2.44 17.37 -6.19
C ASN A 87 2.48 17.94 -4.77
N LEU A 88 2.03 17.17 -3.77
CA LEU A 88 2.12 17.56 -2.35
C LEU A 88 3.59 17.70 -1.90
N GLN A 89 4.46 16.78 -2.31
CA GLN A 89 5.90 16.85 -2.01
C GLN A 89 6.54 18.14 -2.55
N PHE A 90 6.09 18.62 -3.71
CA PHE A 90 6.54 19.86 -4.34
C PHE A 90 5.67 21.09 -3.99
N LYS A 91 4.80 20.95 -2.97
CA LYS A 91 3.94 22.02 -2.43
C LYS A 91 2.94 22.62 -3.44
N ASP A 92 2.62 21.90 -4.52
CA ASP A 92 1.59 22.30 -5.49
C ASP A 92 0.22 21.74 -5.07
N LYS A 93 -0.42 22.43 -4.12
CA LYS A 93 -1.72 22.03 -3.56
C LYS A 93 -2.85 22.04 -4.60
N GLY A 94 -2.80 22.95 -5.58
CA GLY A 94 -3.84 23.08 -6.60
C GLY A 94 -3.85 21.86 -7.51
N SER A 95 -2.69 21.50 -8.06
CA SER A 95 -2.56 20.29 -8.88
C SER A 95 -2.78 19.02 -8.06
N ALA A 96 -2.40 18.98 -6.78
CA ALA A 96 -2.68 17.84 -5.90
C ALA A 96 -4.19 17.59 -5.78
N GLN A 97 -4.99 18.63 -5.54
CA GLN A 97 -6.45 18.51 -5.43
C GLN A 97 -7.10 18.03 -6.73
N GLU A 98 -6.65 18.52 -7.88
CA GLU A 98 -7.16 18.04 -9.17
C GLU A 98 -6.90 16.54 -9.37
N LYS A 99 -5.67 16.09 -9.07
CA LYS A 99 -5.28 14.68 -9.20
C LYS A 99 -6.03 13.81 -8.20
N ARG A 100 -6.27 14.31 -6.99
CA ARG A 100 -7.11 13.64 -6.00
C ARG A 100 -8.53 13.38 -6.52
N ASP A 101 -9.19 14.39 -7.07
CA ASP A 101 -10.57 14.26 -7.53
C ASP A 101 -10.68 13.28 -8.70
N LEU A 102 -9.69 13.27 -9.60
CA LEU A 102 -9.54 12.24 -10.64
C LEU A 102 -9.32 10.84 -10.06
N ALA A 103 -8.46 10.71 -9.03
CA ALA A 103 -8.20 9.43 -8.38
C ALA A 103 -9.47 8.85 -7.75
N ILE A 104 -10.21 9.66 -7.01
CA ILE A 104 -11.47 9.27 -6.37
C ILE A 104 -12.50 8.84 -7.42
N GLY A 105 -12.64 9.59 -8.52
CA GLY A 105 -13.56 9.26 -9.61
C GLY A 105 -13.32 7.85 -10.14
N TYR A 106 -12.09 7.57 -10.59
CA TYR A 106 -11.73 6.26 -11.15
C TYR A 106 -11.81 5.12 -10.13
N LEU A 107 -11.41 5.35 -8.87
CA LEU A 107 -11.50 4.32 -7.83
C LEU A 107 -12.97 4.00 -7.49
N LYS A 108 -13.85 5.00 -7.45
CA LYS A 108 -15.30 4.76 -7.22
C LYS A 108 -15.94 4.00 -8.37
N GLU A 109 -15.59 4.32 -9.61
CA GLU A 109 -16.05 3.56 -10.78
C GLU A 109 -15.57 2.11 -10.72
N ALA A 110 -14.28 1.89 -10.41
CA ALA A 110 -13.73 0.55 -10.24
C ALA A 110 -14.43 -0.22 -9.11
N LEU A 111 -14.68 0.44 -7.97
CA LEU A 111 -15.38 -0.13 -6.83
C LEU A 111 -16.78 -0.60 -7.20
N ALA A 112 -17.55 0.24 -7.92
CA ALA A 112 -18.91 -0.11 -8.34
C ALA A 112 -18.96 -1.35 -9.24
N VAL A 113 -18.00 -1.48 -10.17
CA VAL A 113 -17.89 -2.67 -11.03
C VAL A 113 -17.49 -3.90 -10.20
N ALA A 114 -16.53 -3.76 -9.28
CA ALA A 114 -16.08 -4.84 -8.41
C ALA A 114 -17.20 -5.32 -7.44
N GLU A 115 -17.99 -4.39 -6.91
CA GLU A 115 -19.17 -4.67 -6.09
C GLU A 115 -20.23 -5.46 -6.85
N LYS A 116 -20.60 -4.99 -8.05
CA LYS A 116 -21.58 -5.67 -8.90
C LYS A 116 -21.19 -7.13 -9.19
N ARG A 117 -19.89 -7.41 -9.28
CA ARG A 117 -19.35 -8.72 -9.65
C ARG A 117 -18.90 -9.58 -8.46
N GLY A 118 -18.99 -9.06 -7.24
CA GLY A 118 -18.57 -9.79 -6.04
C GLY A 118 -17.06 -10.02 -5.95
N MET A 119 -16.24 -9.13 -6.51
CA MET A 119 -14.76 -9.23 -6.52
C MET A 119 -14.19 -8.71 -5.20
N VAL A 120 -14.13 -9.57 -4.18
CA VAL A 120 -13.84 -9.19 -2.79
C VAL A 120 -12.45 -8.56 -2.61
N ASP A 121 -11.43 -9.15 -3.22
CA ASP A 121 -10.04 -8.67 -3.14
C ASP A 121 -9.87 -7.32 -3.81
N ASP A 122 -10.44 -7.12 -5.01
CA ASP A 122 -10.42 -5.81 -5.67
C ASP A 122 -11.15 -4.74 -4.86
N ARG A 123 -12.32 -5.06 -4.29
CA ARG A 123 -13.05 -4.13 -3.42
C ARG A 123 -12.21 -3.70 -2.21
N ALA A 124 -11.60 -4.65 -1.50
CA ALA A 124 -10.77 -4.36 -0.34
C ALA A 124 -9.54 -3.51 -0.72
N ASN A 125 -8.89 -3.83 -1.83
CA ASN A 125 -7.72 -3.10 -2.34
C ASN A 125 -8.08 -1.66 -2.75
N ILE A 126 -9.22 -1.47 -3.42
CA ILE A 126 -9.71 -0.14 -3.82
C ILE A 126 -10.10 0.71 -2.61
N LEU A 127 -10.71 0.11 -1.58
CA LEU A 127 -11.02 0.80 -0.32
C LEU A 127 -9.76 1.24 0.42
N GLU A 128 -8.68 0.43 0.41
CA GLU A 128 -7.36 0.87 0.92
C GLU A 128 -6.78 2.01 0.09
N ASP A 129 -6.88 1.95 -1.25
CA ASP A 129 -6.42 3.04 -2.12
C ASP A 129 -7.18 4.36 -1.82
N LEU A 130 -8.50 4.29 -1.54
CA LEU A 130 -9.31 5.43 -1.11
C LEU A 130 -8.92 5.93 0.29
N ALA A 131 -8.66 5.03 1.23
CA ALA A 131 -8.16 5.40 2.56
C ALA A 131 -6.84 6.19 2.46
N ARG A 132 -5.95 5.78 1.55
CA ARG A 132 -4.65 6.44 1.34
C ARG A 132 -4.79 7.84 0.77
N LEU A 133 -5.77 8.10 -0.11
CA LEU A 133 -6.10 9.46 -0.57
C LEU A 133 -6.53 10.35 0.59
N HIS A 134 -7.39 9.85 1.48
CA HIS A 134 -7.81 10.59 2.66
C HIS A 134 -6.69 10.80 3.67
N TRP A 135 -5.74 9.86 3.76
CA TRP A 135 -4.55 10.02 4.60
C TRP A 135 -3.65 11.14 4.08
N LEU A 136 -3.46 11.23 2.76
CA LEU A 136 -2.72 12.32 2.11
C LEU A 136 -3.39 13.71 2.30
N ASP A 137 -4.70 13.74 2.51
CA ASP A 137 -5.45 14.96 2.87
C ASP A 137 -5.43 15.27 4.38
N GLU A 138 -4.72 14.48 5.19
CA GLU A 138 -4.72 14.56 6.65
C GLU A 138 -6.11 14.28 7.29
N ASN A 139 -7.05 13.67 6.55
CA ASN A 139 -8.37 13.31 7.05
C ASN A 139 -8.37 11.92 7.70
N ARG A 140 -7.83 11.85 8.92
CA ARG A 140 -7.66 10.60 9.69
C ARG A 140 -8.97 9.83 9.90
N ASN A 141 -10.07 10.52 10.17
CA ASN A 141 -11.38 9.88 10.39
C ASN A 141 -11.86 9.14 9.13
N ALA A 142 -11.77 9.78 7.97
CA ALA A 142 -12.13 9.13 6.71
C ALA A 142 -11.18 7.99 6.36
N THR A 143 -9.87 8.16 6.60
CA THR A 143 -8.88 7.07 6.44
C THR A 143 -9.28 5.84 7.23
N LEU A 144 -9.49 5.97 8.54
CA LEU A 144 -9.87 4.84 9.39
C LEU A 144 -11.20 4.19 8.95
N ALA A 145 -12.21 5.01 8.61
CA ALA A 145 -13.49 4.49 8.15
C ALA A 145 -13.38 3.65 6.86
N PHE A 146 -12.50 4.01 5.93
CA PHE A 146 -12.25 3.21 4.73
C PHE A 146 -11.42 1.96 5.03
N LEU A 147 -10.42 2.06 5.92
CA LEU A 147 -9.64 0.89 6.37
C LEU A 147 -10.52 -0.15 7.05
N ASP A 148 -11.46 0.27 7.90
CA ASP A 148 -12.39 -0.63 8.57
C ASP A 148 -13.32 -1.33 7.58
N GLN A 149 -13.80 -0.60 6.56
CA GLN A 149 -14.57 -1.20 5.45
C GLN A 149 -13.75 -2.20 4.66
N ALA A 150 -12.49 -1.89 4.34
CA ALA A 150 -11.59 -2.78 3.63
C ALA A 150 -11.30 -4.06 4.44
N GLU A 151 -11.00 -3.93 5.73
CA GLU A 151 -10.73 -5.06 6.63
C GLU A 151 -11.97 -5.94 6.85
N ALA A 152 -13.17 -5.36 6.87
CA ALA A 152 -14.42 -6.09 7.02
C ALA A 152 -14.70 -7.04 5.84
N LEU A 153 -14.17 -6.76 4.65
CA LEU A 153 -14.26 -7.63 3.49
C LEU A 153 -13.31 -8.83 3.55
N ILE A 154 -12.24 -8.73 4.34
CA ILE A 154 -11.23 -9.78 4.44
C ILE A 154 -11.75 -10.88 5.39
N PRO A 155 -11.85 -12.15 4.95
CA PRO A 155 -12.32 -13.23 5.79
C PRO A 155 -11.41 -13.44 7.01
N ASN A 156 -11.99 -13.84 8.14
CA ASN A 156 -11.27 -13.97 9.40
C ASN A 156 -10.11 -14.97 9.36
N GLU A 157 -10.17 -15.99 8.50
CA GLU A 157 -9.09 -16.95 8.29
C GLU A 157 -7.80 -16.32 7.72
N TYR A 158 -7.90 -15.18 7.03
CA TYR A 158 -6.73 -14.44 6.55
C TYR A 158 -6.14 -13.52 7.63
N LYS A 159 -6.86 -13.29 8.74
CA LYS A 159 -6.45 -12.37 9.80
C LYS A 159 -5.62 -13.07 10.88
N PRO A 160 -4.61 -12.39 11.45
CA PRO A 160 -3.87 -12.90 12.61
C PRO A 160 -4.82 -13.24 13.77
N GLN A 161 -4.75 -14.47 14.27
CA GLN A 161 -5.58 -14.92 15.40
C GLN A 161 -4.77 -14.92 16.70
N ILE A 162 -5.37 -14.45 17.80
CA ILE A 162 -4.73 -14.49 19.12
C ILE A 162 -4.41 -15.95 19.49
N GLY A 163 -3.14 -16.22 19.77
CA GLY A 163 -2.61 -17.54 20.07
C GLY A 163 -2.59 -18.53 18.90
N GLY A 164 -3.10 -18.14 17.72
CA GLY A 164 -3.32 -19.01 16.57
C GLY A 164 -2.35 -18.80 15.41
N GLY A 165 -1.70 -17.64 15.32
CA GLY A 165 -0.87 -17.34 14.15
C GLY A 165 -1.68 -16.85 12.96
N MET A 166 -1.03 -16.89 11.82
CA MET A 166 -1.64 -16.79 10.50
C MET A 166 -2.02 -18.21 10.04
N ALA A 167 -3.27 -18.41 9.63
CA ALA A 167 -3.74 -19.72 9.19
C ALA A 167 -3.02 -20.20 7.93
N ASP A 168 -2.79 -21.52 7.83
CA ASP A 168 -2.36 -22.16 6.59
C ASP A 168 -3.60 -22.54 5.77
N ILE A 169 -3.89 -21.73 4.75
CA ILE A 169 -5.07 -21.90 3.88
C ILE A 169 -4.67 -22.76 2.68
N ALA A 170 -5.42 -23.83 2.42
CA ALA A 170 -5.11 -24.78 1.35
C ALA A 170 -5.14 -24.17 -0.06
N GLU A 171 -6.12 -23.29 -0.31
CA GLU A 171 -6.30 -22.55 -1.56
C GLU A 171 -6.36 -21.05 -1.28
N PRO A 172 -5.21 -20.40 -1.05
CA PRO A 172 -5.18 -19.01 -0.63
C PRO A 172 -5.45 -18.06 -1.80
N ILE A 173 -6.29 -17.06 -1.54
CA ILE A 173 -6.39 -15.84 -2.36
C ILE A 173 -5.25 -14.93 -1.91
N ASN A 174 -4.05 -15.18 -2.43
CA ASN A 174 -2.82 -14.50 -2.04
C ASN A 174 -2.94 -12.95 -1.92
N PRO A 175 -3.63 -12.24 -2.84
CA PRO A 175 -3.80 -10.79 -2.70
C PRO A 175 -4.39 -10.33 -1.37
N LEU A 176 -5.22 -11.13 -0.69
CA LEU A 176 -5.86 -10.74 0.57
C LEU A 176 -4.86 -10.50 1.70
N TRP A 177 -3.78 -11.29 1.79
CA TRP A 177 -2.72 -11.02 2.76
C TRP A 177 -1.96 -9.74 2.43
N ALA A 178 -1.66 -9.49 1.15
CA ALA A 178 -1.02 -8.24 0.75
C ALA A 178 -1.91 -7.02 1.08
N ILE A 179 -3.22 -7.10 0.82
CA ILE A 179 -4.17 -6.04 1.12
C ILE A 179 -4.28 -5.82 2.64
N LEU A 180 -4.41 -6.90 3.42
CA LEU A 180 -4.44 -6.81 4.89
C LEU A 180 -3.17 -6.16 5.46
N GLY A 181 -2.01 -6.51 4.90
CA GLY A 181 -0.74 -5.89 5.26
C GLY A 181 -0.73 -4.38 4.99
N LYS A 182 -1.23 -3.93 3.83
CA LYS A 182 -1.36 -2.50 3.51
C LYS A 182 -2.31 -1.78 4.45
N ILE A 183 -3.43 -2.43 4.81
CA ILE A 183 -4.41 -1.88 5.77
C ILE A 183 -3.73 -1.63 7.12
N TYR A 184 -3.03 -2.63 7.67
CA TYR A 184 -2.32 -2.47 8.94
C TYR A 184 -1.20 -1.42 8.84
N LEU A 185 -0.46 -1.38 7.74
CA LEU A 185 0.58 -0.38 7.55
C LEU A 185 0.01 1.05 7.52
N LEU A 186 -1.07 1.30 6.76
CA LEU A 186 -1.71 2.61 6.70
C LEU A 186 -2.37 2.99 8.04
N ARG A 187 -2.93 2.02 8.77
CA ARG A 187 -3.45 2.24 10.13
C ARG A 187 -2.34 2.70 11.06
N ALA A 188 -1.17 2.05 11.02
CA ALA A 188 0.00 2.48 11.79
C ALA A 188 0.45 3.91 11.44
N GLU A 189 0.51 4.25 10.15
CA GLU A 189 0.84 5.59 9.64
C GLU A 189 -0.19 6.65 10.08
N THR A 190 -1.46 6.26 10.25
CA THR A 190 -2.54 7.15 10.68
C THR A 190 -2.51 7.40 12.19
N ILE A 191 -2.17 6.38 12.98
CA ILE A 191 -2.06 6.46 14.45
C ILE A 191 -0.81 7.27 14.84
N PHE A 192 0.34 6.91 14.24
CA PHE A 192 1.61 7.54 14.57
C PHE A 192 2.48 7.71 13.32
N ASN A 193 2.54 8.95 12.82
CA ASN A 193 3.48 9.39 11.82
C ASN A 193 4.67 10.10 12.49
N PRO A 194 5.91 9.59 12.36
CA PRO A 194 7.08 10.22 12.96
C PRO A 194 7.33 11.66 12.50
N ASP A 195 6.93 12.00 11.28
CA ASP A 195 7.12 13.34 10.70
C ASP A 195 6.27 14.42 11.39
N ASP A 196 5.22 14.03 12.12
CA ASP A 196 4.35 14.94 12.86
C ASP A 196 4.96 15.43 14.19
N TYR A 197 6.02 14.77 14.67
CA TYR A 197 6.53 14.97 16.04
C TYR A 197 8.02 15.32 16.07
N PHE A 198 8.32 16.54 16.51
CA PHE A 198 9.68 17.01 16.75
C PHE A 198 9.98 17.07 18.25
N GLY A 199 11.01 16.35 18.70
CA GLY A 199 11.49 16.37 20.08
C GLY A 199 10.96 15.22 20.96
N PRO A 200 10.99 15.39 22.30
CA PRO A 200 10.52 14.35 23.22
C PRO A 200 9.01 14.11 23.09
N LEU A 201 8.64 12.85 22.85
CA LEU A 201 7.24 12.41 22.91
C LEU A 201 6.68 12.43 24.34
N SER A 202 5.40 12.79 24.47
CA SER A 202 4.59 12.61 25.68
C SER A 202 4.22 11.14 25.90
N ASP A 203 3.74 10.78 27.10
CA ASP A 203 3.30 9.40 27.39
C ASP A 203 2.18 8.92 26.46
N GLU A 204 1.26 9.80 26.10
CA GLU A 204 0.20 9.51 25.13
C GLU A 204 0.78 9.22 23.74
N GLN A 205 1.73 10.04 23.28
CA GLN A 205 2.41 9.84 22.00
C GLN A 205 3.26 8.56 21.99
N VAL A 206 3.85 8.19 23.13
CA VAL A 206 4.54 6.90 23.29
C VAL A 206 3.53 5.76 23.15
N ASN A 207 2.34 5.85 23.75
CA ASN A 207 1.31 4.82 23.58
C ASN A 207 0.87 4.68 22.12
N HIS A 208 0.62 5.78 21.41
CA HIS A 208 0.31 5.75 19.98
C HIS A 208 1.45 5.14 19.14
N LEU A 209 2.71 5.45 19.48
CA LEU A 209 3.86 4.83 18.84
C LEU A 209 3.86 3.31 19.03
N LEU A 210 3.62 2.82 20.26
CA LEU A 210 3.56 1.39 20.56
C LEU A 210 2.38 0.69 19.86
N GLU A 211 1.22 1.33 19.79
CA GLU A 211 0.06 0.83 19.02
C GLU A 211 0.37 0.74 17.52
N ALA A 212 1.02 1.77 16.97
CA ALA A 212 1.46 1.75 15.58
C ALA A 212 2.54 0.68 15.32
N MET A 213 3.39 0.36 16.30
CA MET A 213 4.35 -0.76 16.19
C MET A 213 3.63 -2.10 16.08
N GLU A 214 2.57 -2.33 16.86
CA GLU A 214 1.75 -3.55 16.75
C GLU A 214 1.23 -3.72 15.32
N HIS A 215 0.61 -2.68 14.75
CA HIS A 215 0.14 -2.72 13.38
C HIS A 215 1.25 -2.94 12.34
N ARG A 216 2.44 -2.34 12.51
CA ARG A 216 3.58 -2.59 11.60
C ARG A 216 4.08 -4.04 11.67
N VAL A 217 4.08 -4.66 12.85
CA VAL A 217 4.42 -6.09 13.01
C VAL A 217 3.38 -6.98 12.32
N LEU A 218 2.08 -6.69 12.51
CA LEU A 218 1.02 -7.43 11.83
C LEU A 218 1.09 -7.26 10.30
N ALA A 219 1.43 -6.07 9.82
CA ALA A 219 1.64 -5.81 8.40
C ALA A 219 2.79 -6.67 7.84
N ALA A 220 3.93 -6.70 8.53
CA ALA A 220 5.06 -7.55 8.16
C ALA A 220 4.68 -9.03 8.12
N ALA A 221 3.98 -9.55 9.13
CA ALA A 221 3.51 -10.93 9.15
C ALA A 221 2.60 -11.27 7.94
N CYS A 222 1.74 -10.34 7.54
CA CYS A 222 0.91 -10.50 6.34
C CYS A 222 1.76 -10.53 5.05
N PHE A 223 2.75 -9.65 4.93
CA PHE A 223 3.64 -9.62 3.77
C PHE A 223 4.55 -10.87 3.69
N GLU A 224 5.00 -11.42 4.82
CA GLU A 224 5.73 -12.68 4.84
C GLU A 224 4.90 -13.87 4.36
N LYS A 225 3.62 -13.93 4.76
CA LYS A 225 2.68 -14.94 4.26
C LYS A 225 2.38 -14.76 2.77
N PHE A 226 2.27 -13.51 2.30
CA PHE A 226 2.04 -13.22 0.88
C PHE A 226 3.24 -13.59 0.00
N SER A 227 4.46 -13.25 0.43
CA SER A 227 5.69 -13.50 -0.30
C SER A 227 6.78 -13.99 0.65
N SER A 228 7.06 -15.28 0.59
CA SER A 228 8.13 -15.91 1.37
C SER A 228 9.55 -15.47 0.95
N TYR A 229 9.68 -14.68 -0.13
CA TYR A 229 10.95 -14.05 -0.53
C TYR A 229 11.10 -12.70 0.21
N THR A 230 11.42 -12.80 1.49
CA THR A 230 11.41 -11.79 2.58
C THR A 230 12.25 -10.52 2.37
N ASN A 231 13.00 -10.39 1.28
CA ASN A 231 13.94 -9.27 1.05
C ASN A 231 13.72 -8.46 -0.25
N SER A 232 12.81 -8.88 -1.13
CA SER A 232 12.57 -8.19 -2.42
C SER A 232 11.19 -7.56 -2.56
N ASP A 233 10.24 -7.83 -1.65
CA ASP A 233 8.93 -7.20 -1.69
C ASP A 233 9.02 -5.70 -1.29
N PRO A 234 8.63 -4.76 -2.18
CA PRO A 234 8.64 -3.33 -1.88
C PRO A 234 7.83 -2.95 -0.63
N LEU A 235 6.74 -3.64 -0.33
CA LEU A 235 5.88 -3.39 0.83
C LEU A 235 6.55 -3.85 2.14
N MET A 236 7.24 -4.99 2.10
CA MET A 236 8.08 -5.43 3.23
C MET A 236 9.21 -4.44 3.48
N LYS A 237 9.88 -3.96 2.42
CA LYS A 237 10.93 -2.94 2.51
C LYS A 237 10.40 -1.64 3.11
N GLN A 238 9.22 -1.16 2.69
CA GLN A 238 8.57 0.03 3.25
C GLN A 238 8.27 -0.14 4.74
N THR A 239 7.71 -1.29 5.13
CA THR A 239 7.41 -1.61 6.54
C THR A 239 8.67 -1.59 7.41
N LYS A 240 9.74 -2.23 6.93
CA LYS A 240 11.07 -2.23 7.56
C LYS A 240 11.63 -0.82 7.72
N ILE A 241 11.59 0.00 6.66
CA ILE A 241 12.03 1.41 6.71
C ILE A 241 11.21 2.22 7.73
N ALA A 242 9.88 2.08 7.74
CA ALA A 242 9.01 2.79 8.67
C ALA A 242 9.29 2.43 10.14
N LEU A 243 9.54 1.14 10.41
CA LEU A 243 10.00 0.66 11.71
C LEU A 243 11.34 1.33 12.08
N TYR A 244 12.33 1.28 11.19
CA TYR A 244 13.64 1.87 11.46
C TYR A 244 13.62 3.39 11.66
N ASN A 245 12.89 4.15 10.83
CA ASN A 245 12.80 5.59 10.99
C ASN A 245 12.22 5.97 12.35
N SER A 246 11.21 5.22 12.82
CA SER A 246 10.64 5.38 14.16
C SER A 246 11.69 5.11 15.25
N LEU A 247 12.53 4.08 15.09
CA LEU A 247 13.61 3.77 16.04
C LEU A 247 14.71 4.84 16.05
N LYS A 248 15.15 5.27 14.87
CA LYS A 248 16.22 6.26 14.68
C LYS A 248 15.87 7.61 15.30
N GLN A 249 14.62 8.06 15.17
CA GLN A 249 14.20 9.41 15.56
C GLN A 249 14.12 9.60 17.08
N TYR A 250 13.84 8.54 17.85
CA TYR A 250 13.47 8.67 19.26
C TYR A 250 14.44 8.00 20.27
N GLY A 251 15.52 7.37 19.80
CA GLY A 251 16.67 6.97 20.62
C GLY A 251 16.54 5.66 21.43
N VAL A 252 17.66 5.23 22.03
CA VAL A 252 17.87 3.91 22.67
C VAL A 252 16.88 3.56 23.81
N PRO A 253 16.47 4.46 24.72
CA PRO A 253 15.53 4.10 25.79
C PRO A 253 14.15 3.67 25.27
N ARG A 254 13.72 4.23 24.14
CA ARG A 254 12.44 3.89 23.51
C ARG A 254 12.53 2.64 22.64
N LEU A 255 13.72 2.31 22.13
CA LEU A 255 13.98 1.03 21.46
C LEU A 255 13.61 -0.15 22.36
N GLN A 256 13.92 -0.10 23.66
CA GLN A 256 13.57 -1.18 24.59
C GLN A 256 12.05 -1.36 24.72
N LEU A 257 11.29 -0.26 24.82
CA LEU A 257 9.82 -0.31 24.87
C LEU A 257 9.22 -0.86 23.57
N ILE A 258 9.78 -0.45 22.42
CA ILE A 258 9.35 -0.92 21.11
C ILE A 258 9.66 -2.41 20.94
N LEU A 259 10.88 -2.86 21.29
CA LEU A 259 11.24 -4.28 21.26
C LEU A 259 10.36 -5.11 22.19
N ALA A 260 10.08 -4.63 23.40
CA ALA A 260 9.15 -5.30 24.32
C ALA A 260 7.75 -5.43 23.71
N ARG A 261 7.24 -4.39 23.05
CA ARG A 261 5.96 -4.43 22.34
C ARG A 261 6.00 -5.39 21.15
N ILE A 262 7.07 -5.41 20.37
CA ILE A 262 7.22 -6.35 19.23
C ILE A 262 7.17 -7.80 19.73
N HIS A 263 7.90 -8.13 20.81
CA HIS A 263 7.85 -9.46 21.42
C HIS A 263 6.49 -9.80 22.07
N GLU A 264 5.79 -8.80 22.63
CA GLU A 264 4.42 -8.99 23.12
C GLU A 264 3.48 -9.41 21.98
N VAL A 265 3.57 -8.74 20.82
CA VAL A 265 2.76 -9.01 19.62
C VAL A 265 3.12 -10.37 19.03
N GLU A 266 4.42 -10.68 18.92
CA GLU A 266 4.92 -12.01 18.54
C GLU A 266 4.27 -13.11 19.39
N LYS A 267 4.32 -12.98 20.72
CA LYS A 267 3.74 -13.97 21.63
C LYS A 267 2.22 -14.03 21.54
N ARG A 268 1.57 -12.87 21.46
CA ARG A 268 0.10 -12.75 21.44
C ARG A 268 -0.50 -13.35 20.18
N TYR A 269 0.09 -13.07 19.02
CA TYR A 269 -0.45 -13.51 17.72
C TYR A 269 0.30 -14.72 17.16
N ARG A 270 1.42 -15.15 17.74
CA ARG A 270 2.30 -16.21 17.19
C ARG A 270 2.76 -15.92 15.76
N VAL A 271 3.17 -14.68 15.51
CA VAL A 271 3.72 -14.25 14.22
C VAL A 271 5.23 -14.33 14.22
N ASN A 272 5.85 -14.60 13.08
CA ASN A 272 7.30 -14.53 12.95
C ASN A 272 7.75 -13.07 12.90
N ILE A 273 8.76 -12.72 13.68
CA ILE A 273 9.37 -11.39 13.72
C ILE A 273 10.86 -11.40 13.33
N ASP A 274 11.43 -12.54 13.00
CA ASP A 274 12.87 -12.71 12.73
C ASP A 274 13.34 -11.76 11.64
N SER A 275 12.55 -11.58 10.56
CA SER A 275 12.94 -10.69 9.46
C SER A 275 12.89 -9.21 9.86
N ILE A 276 12.07 -8.85 10.84
CA ILE A 276 11.99 -7.51 11.42
C ILE A 276 13.20 -7.28 12.33
N LEU A 277 13.47 -8.23 13.24
CA LEU A 277 14.59 -8.15 14.17
C LEU A 277 15.94 -8.13 13.43
N ASP A 278 16.13 -9.01 12.43
CA ASP A 278 17.34 -9.02 11.60
C ASP A 278 17.56 -7.68 10.88
N TYR A 279 16.48 -7.04 10.41
CA TYR A 279 16.58 -5.70 9.82
C TYR A 279 16.93 -4.64 10.86
N ILE A 280 16.29 -4.66 12.02
CA ILE A 280 16.62 -3.76 13.13
C ILE A 280 18.09 -3.94 13.53
N ASP A 281 18.55 -5.17 13.77
CA ASP A 281 19.91 -5.49 14.18
C ASP A 281 20.96 -5.07 13.14
N LYS A 282 20.73 -5.36 11.85
CA LYS A 282 21.64 -4.93 10.77
C LYS A 282 21.73 -3.42 10.64
N THR A 283 20.64 -2.70 10.93
CA THR A 283 20.59 -1.25 10.78
C THR A 283 21.01 -0.52 12.07
N MET A 284 20.78 -1.13 13.24
CA MET A 284 21.14 -0.65 14.57
C MET A 284 22.54 -1.07 15.02
N GLY A 285 23.15 -2.08 14.39
CA GLY A 285 24.54 -2.49 14.64
C GLY A 285 25.55 -1.37 14.44
N PHE A 286 25.17 -0.28 13.76
CA PHE A 286 25.94 0.97 13.69
C PHE A 286 25.86 1.85 14.95
N TYR A 287 24.77 1.78 15.72
CA TYR A 287 24.60 2.59 16.93
C TYR A 287 25.24 1.97 18.18
N LEU A 288 25.33 0.65 18.27
CA LEU A 288 26.03 -0.03 19.38
C LEU A 288 27.56 0.18 19.33
N ILE A 289 28.15 0.39 18.14
CA ILE A 289 29.59 0.68 17.98
C ILE A 289 29.93 2.15 18.35
N LEU A 290 28.94 3.04 18.39
CA LEU A 290 29.14 4.47 18.72
C LEU A 290 28.68 4.84 20.14
N ALA A 291 28.19 3.86 20.91
CA ALA A 291 27.77 4.02 22.30
C ALA A 291 28.75 3.37 23.31
N GLU A 292 29.83 2.77 22.82
CA GLU A 292 31.05 2.44 23.59
C GLU A 292 32.09 3.55 23.43
#